data_AF-A0A962W9Y8-F1
#
_entry.id   AF-A0A962W9Y8-F1
#
_cell.length_a   1.000
_cell.length_b   1.000
_cell.length_c   1.000
_cell.angle_alpha   90.00
_cell.angle_beta   90.00
_cell.angle_gamma   90.00
#
_symmetry.space_group_name_H-M   'P 1'
#
loop_
_entity.id
_entity.type
_entity.pdbx_description
1 polymer ?
#
loop_
_entity_poly.entity_id
_entity_poly.type
_entity_poly.pdbx_seq_one_letter_code
_entity_poly.pdbx_strand_id
1 'polypeptide(L)'
;MKYVWLAIFALTLLWSAIDPHDYPTWALEVAPAVIGFILLLVTRHSFPLTPLLYGLILLHCVVLMVGGHYTYARVPLVEELNPLFGWERNNYDKLGHFMQGFVPAILAREILIRKAVVSSPG
;
A
#
# COMPACT_ATOMS: atom_id res chain seq x y z
N MET A 1 13.06 -5.34 -12.47
CA MET A 1 12.49 -4.70 -11.25
C MET A 1 11.44 -3.64 -11.56
N LYS A 2 11.75 -2.56 -12.28
CA LYS A 2 10.80 -1.46 -12.59
C LYS A 2 9.51 -1.94 -13.28
N TYR A 3 9.65 -2.74 -14.33
CA TYR A 3 8.50 -3.28 -15.08
C TYR A 3 7.66 -4.28 -14.29
N VAL A 4 8.29 -5.05 -13.41
CA VAL A 4 7.58 -6.01 -12.53
C VAL A 4 6.71 -5.25 -11.53
N TRP A 5 7.26 -4.21 -10.91
CA TRP A 5 6.52 -3.33 -10.01
C TRP A 5 5.30 -2.72 -10.71
N LEU A 6 5.49 -2.17 -11.91
CA LEU A 6 4.42 -1.57 -12.72
C LEU A 6 3.38 -2.60 -13.14
N ALA A 7 3.81 -3.80 -13.54
CA ALA A 7 2.91 -4.88 -13.91
C ALA A 7 2.05 -5.31 -12.73
N ILE A 8 2.65 -5.52 -11.55
CA ILE A 8 1.90 -5.88 -10.33
C ILE A 8 0.88 -4.78 -10.01
N PHE A 9 1.33 -3.52 -9.94
CA PHE A 9 0.44 -2.40 -9.64
C PHE A 9 -0.73 -2.30 -10.63
N ALA A 10 -0.45 -2.36 -11.93
CA ALA A 10 -1.46 -2.25 -12.97
C ALA A 10 -2.43 -3.44 -12.97
N LEU A 11 -1.93 -4.67 -12.82
CA LEU A 11 -2.76 -5.86 -12.75
C LEU A 11 -3.67 -5.84 -11.52
N THR A 12 -3.14 -5.47 -10.35
CA THR A 12 -3.94 -5.38 -9.12
C THR A 12 -4.97 -4.23 -9.19
N LEU A 13 -4.63 -3.10 -9.81
CA LEU A 13 -5.55 -1.98 -10.00
C LEU A 13 -6.69 -2.33 -10.96
N LEU A 14 -6.36 -2.96 -12.10
CA LEU A 14 -7.38 -3.39 -13.07
C LEU A 14 -8.27 -4.46 -12.47
N TRP A 15 -7.69 -5.44 -11.78
CA TRP A 15 -8.44 -6.48 -11.10
C TRP A 15 -9.35 -5.92 -10.01
N SER A 16 -8.87 -4.97 -9.19
CA SER A 16 -9.69 -4.41 -8.12
C SER A 16 -10.89 -3.61 -8.62
N ALA A 17 -10.78 -3.06 -9.84
CA ALA A 17 -11.84 -2.31 -10.52
C ALA A 17 -12.92 -3.19 -11.18
N ILE A 18 -12.69 -4.50 -11.29
CA ILE A 18 -13.69 -5.44 -11.84
C ILE A 18 -14.63 -5.82 -10.70
N ASP A 19 -15.91 -5.48 -10.82
CA ASP A 19 -16.96 -5.85 -9.86
C ASP A 19 -16.64 -5.55 -8.38
N PRO A 20 -16.19 -4.33 -8.02
CA PRO A 20 -16.08 -3.95 -6.63
C PRO A 20 -17.47 -3.87 -5.99
N HIS A 21 -17.56 -4.21 -4.70
CA HIS A 21 -18.81 -4.18 -3.95
C HIS A 21 -19.55 -2.84 -4.03
N ASP A 22 -18.81 -1.73 -3.98
CA ASP A 22 -19.35 -0.37 -4.14
C ASP A 22 -18.30 0.53 -4.79
N TYR A 23 -18.59 1.06 -5.97
CA TYR A 23 -17.65 1.90 -6.74
C TYR A 23 -17.24 3.20 -6.03
N PRO A 24 -18.14 3.97 -5.37
CA PRO A 24 -17.76 5.12 -4.58
C PRO A 24 -16.77 4.80 -3.46
N THR A 25 -17.03 3.74 -2.69
CA THR A 25 -16.15 3.30 -1.59
C THR A 25 -14.81 2.81 -2.12
N TRP A 26 -14.82 2.00 -3.17
CA TRP A 26 -13.61 1.55 -3.88
C TRP A 26 -12.75 2.73 -4.35
N ALA A 27 -13.37 3.77 -4.94
CA ALA A 27 -12.64 4.92 -5.44
C ALA A 27 -11.93 5.69 -4.32
N LEU A 28 -12.59 5.85 -3.16
CA LEU A 28 -11.99 6.50 -1.99
C LEU A 28 -10.84 5.70 -1.39
N GLU A 29 -10.96 4.37 -1.38
CA GLU A 29 -9.93 3.49 -0.82
C GLU A 29 -8.72 3.33 -1.75
N VAL A 30 -8.93 3.33 -3.08
CA VAL A 30 -7.88 3.16 -4.09
C VAL A 30 -7.23 4.50 -4.48
N ALA A 31 -7.92 5.64 -4.31
CA ALA A 31 -7.38 6.96 -4.64
C ALA A 31 -6.00 7.24 -4.00
N PRO A 32 -5.74 6.95 -2.70
CA PRO A 32 -4.42 7.12 -2.11
C PRO A 32 -3.32 6.32 -2.82
N ALA A 33 -3.63 5.11 -3.30
CA ALA A 33 -2.67 4.28 -4.03
C ALA A 33 -2.31 4.91 -5.39
N VAL A 34 -3.30 5.44 -6.11
CA VAL A 34 -3.09 6.13 -7.40
C VAL A 34 -2.31 7.43 -7.21
N ILE A 35 -2.66 8.22 -6.20
CA ILE A 35 -1.94 9.46 -5.86
C ILE A 35 -0.48 9.14 -5.51
N GLY A 36 -0.24 8.13 -4.66
CA GLY A 36 1.10 7.68 -4.30
C GLY A 36 1.92 7.25 -5.52
N PHE A 37 1.31 6.51 -6.46
CA PHE A 37 1.95 6.12 -7.70
C PHE A 37 2.37 7.31 -8.57
N ILE A 38 1.48 8.30 -8.76
CA ILE A 38 1.78 9.51 -9.53
C ILE A 38 2.94 10.28 -8.88
N LEU A 39 2.91 10.44 -7.54
CA LEU A 39 3.99 11.10 -6.81
C LEU A 39 5.32 10.39 -6.99
N LEU A 40 5.35 9.05 -6.96
CA LEU A 40 6.56 8.27 -7.24
C LEU A 40 7.08 8.50 -8.66
N LEU A 41 6.20 8.56 -9.66
CA LEU A 41 6.60 8.80 -11.04
C LEU A 41 7.21 10.19 -11.24
N VAL A 42 6.63 11.22 -10.60
CA VAL A 42 7.11 12.61 -10.68
C VAL A 42 8.43 12.78 -9.92
N THR A 43 8.54 12.18 -8.73
CA THR A 43 9.71 12.36 -7.85
C THR A 43 10.89 11.44 -8.18
N ARG A 44 10.71 10.42 -9.02
CA ARG A 44 11.76 9.40 -9.31
C ARG A 44 13.09 9.96 -9.79
N HIS A 45 13.09 11.09 -10.48
CA HIS A 45 14.30 11.70 -11.04
C HIS A 45 14.99 12.62 -10.05
N SER A 46 14.20 13.34 -9.25
CA SER A 46 14.72 14.33 -8.29
C SER A 46 15.09 13.70 -6.94
N PHE A 47 14.40 12.62 -6.54
CA PHE A 47 14.58 11.96 -5.26
C PHE A 47 14.30 10.44 -5.37
N PRO A 48 15.24 9.65 -5.91
CA PRO A 48 15.06 8.20 -6.03
C PRO A 48 15.06 7.53 -4.65
N LEU A 49 13.95 6.86 -4.30
CA LEU A 49 13.81 6.16 -3.02
C LEU A 49 14.60 4.85 -2.99
N THR A 50 14.82 4.28 -1.80
CA THR A 50 15.41 2.95 -1.67
C THR A 50 14.53 1.87 -2.32
N PRO A 51 15.12 0.78 -2.85
CA PRO A 51 14.36 -0.38 -3.36
C PRO A 51 13.39 -0.97 -2.32
N LEU A 52 13.79 -0.97 -1.05
CA LEU A 52 12.94 -1.43 0.06
C LEU A 52 11.66 -0.58 0.14
N LEU A 53 11.79 0.74 0.10
CA LEU A 53 10.65 1.64 0.22
C LEU A 53 9.71 1.55 -1.00
N TYR A 54 10.25 1.36 -2.21
CA TYR A 54 9.43 1.04 -3.38
C TYR A 54 8.63 -0.27 -3.18
N GLY A 55 9.22 -1.28 -2.56
CA GLY A 55 8.54 -2.53 -2.21
C GLY A 55 7.43 -2.32 -1.17
N LEU A 56 7.71 -1.57 -0.10
CA LEU A 56 6.73 -1.25 0.94
C LEU A 56 5.55 -0.45 0.40
N ILE A 57 5.81 0.51 -0.49
CA ILE A 57 4.75 1.29 -1.14
C ILE A 57 3.90 0.39 -2.05
N LEU A 58 4.51 -0.52 -2.83
CA LEU A 58 3.75 -1.47 -3.63
C LEU A 58 2.84 -2.35 -2.76
N LEU A 59 3.40 -2.89 -1.69
CA LEU A 59 2.66 -3.71 -0.74
C LEU A 59 1.47 -2.92 -0.15
N HIS A 60 1.69 -1.67 0.23
CA HIS A 60 0.63 -0.79 0.73
C HIS A 60 -0.46 -0.55 -0.32
N CYS A 61 -0.08 -0.26 -1.57
CA CYS A 61 -1.02 -0.09 -2.67
C CYS A 61 -1.85 -1.35 -2.92
N VAL A 62 -1.24 -2.53 -2.89
CA VAL A 62 -1.94 -3.81 -3.04
C VAL A 62 -2.94 -4.02 -1.90
N VAL A 63 -2.56 -3.72 -0.66
CA VAL A 63 -3.48 -3.81 0.50
C VAL A 63 -4.69 -2.90 0.33
N LEU A 64 -4.49 -1.66 -0.12
CA LEU A 64 -5.60 -0.73 -0.39
C LEU A 64 -6.52 -1.23 -1.52
N MET A 65 -5.95 -1.76 -2.60
CA MET A 65 -6.72 -2.26 -3.75
C MET A 65 -7.52 -3.52 -3.43
N VAL A 66 -6.95 -4.45 -2.66
CA VAL A 66 -7.64 -5.64 -2.18
C VAL A 66 -8.74 -5.28 -1.18
N GLY A 67 -8.47 -4.33 -0.28
CA GLY A 67 -9.47 -3.75 0.62
C GLY A 67 -10.65 -3.13 -0.14
N GLY A 68 -10.38 -2.32 -1.16
CA GLY A 68 -11.40 -1.67 -1.98
C GLY A 68 -12.23 -2.62 -2.83
N HIS A 69 -11.64 -3.69 -3.34
CA HIS A 69 -12.35 -4.68 -4.16
C HIS A 69 -13.35 -5.50 -3.32
N TYR A 70 -12.88 -6.09 -2.21
CA TYR A 70 -13.73 -6.93 -1.37
C TYR A 70 -14.52 -6.16 -0.31
N THR A 71 -14.23 -4.87 -0.09
CA THR A 71 -14.52 -4.14 1.15
C THR A 71 -13.74 -4.71 2.34
N TYR A 72 -13.12 -3.85 3.15
CA TYR A 72 -12.33 -4.23 4.33
C TYR A 72 -13.02 -5.24 5.26
N ALA A 73 -14.35 -5.23 5.30
CA ALA A 73 -15.16 -6.15 6.09
C ALA A 73 -15.23 -7.60 5.54
N ARG A 74 -14.96 -7.85 4.26
CA ARG A 74 -15.20 -9.16 3.61
C ARG A 74 -14.00 -9.76 2.87
N VAL A 75 -12.77 -9.29 3.11
CA VAL A 75 -11.58 -9.88 2.48
C VAL A 75 -11.39 -11.34 2.95
N PRO A 76 -11.56 -12.35 2.07
CA PRO A 76 -11.53 -13.77 2.45
C PRO A 76 -10.12 -14.25 2.84
N LEU A 77 -9.08 -13.50 2.45
CA LEU A 77 -7.68 -13.81 2.78
C LEU A 77 -7.43 -13.84 4.31
N VAL A 78 -8.20 -13.08 5.10
CA VAL A 78 -8.08 -13.09 6.56
C VAL A 78 -8.83 -14.27 7.18
N GLU A 79 -9.91 -14.73 6.56
CA GLU A 79 -10.60 -15.96 6.98
C GLU A 79 -9.76 -17.21 6.73
N GLU A 80 -8.93 -17.24 5.68
CA GLU A 80 -7.98 -18.34 5.44
C GLU A 80 -6.79 -18.33 6.41
N LEU A 81 -6.41 -17.14 6.93
CA LEU A 81 -5.36 -16.99 7.95
C LEU A 81 -5.88 -17.13 9.39
N ASN A 82 -7.20 -17.05 9.62
CA ASN A 82 -7.83 -17.26 10.92
C ASN A 82 -7.36 -18.54 11.64
N PRO A 83 -7.33 -19.72 11.00
CA PRO A 83 -6.91 -20.94 11.70
C PRO A 83 -5.42 -20.95 12.09
N LEU A 84 -4.57 -20.13 11.45
CA LEU A 84 -3.15 -20.01 11.79
C LEU A 84 -2.89 -19.00 12.92
N PHE A 85 -3.74 -17.97 13.07
CA PHE A 85 -3.55 -16.88 14.04
C PHE A 85 -4.62 -16.82 15.15
N GLY A 86 -5.63 -17.70 15.11
CA GLY A 86 -6.69 -17.78 16.12
C GLY A 86 -7.61 -16.56 16.19
N TRP A 87 -7.77 -15.84 15.08
CA TRP A 87 -8.58 -14.63 15.02
C TRP A 87 -10.08 -14.98 14.88
N GLU A 88 -10.94 -14.36 15.70
CA GLU A 88 -12.40 -14.58 15.63
C GLU A 88 -13.10 -13.67 14.61
N ARG A 89 -12.42 -12.62 14.12
CA ARG A 89 -12.97 -11.59 13.23
C ARG A 89 -11.97 -11.14 12.17
N ASN A 90 -12.48 -10.72 11.03
CA ASN A 90 -11.69 -10.12 9.96
C ASN A 90 -10.94 -8.87 10.47
N ASN A 91 -9.60 -8.97 10.55
CA ASN A 91 -8.68 -7.93 11.00
C ASN A 91 -8.02 -7.17 9.83
N TYR A 92 -8.53 -7.29 8.60
CA TYR A 92 -7.93 -6.63 7.44
C TYR A 92 -7.81 -5.12 7.59
N ASP A 93 -8.80 -4.49 8.22
CA ASP A 93 -8.80 -3.06 8.56
C ASP A 93 -7.61 -2.66 9.45
N LYS A 94 -7.24 -3.50 10.42
CA LYS A 94 -6.07 -3.29 11.26
C LYS A 94 -4.77 -3.37 10.46
N LEU A 95 -4.70 -4.26 9.48
CA LEU A 95 -3.55 -4.33 8.57
C LEU A 95 -3.47 -3.06 7.70
N GLY A 96 -4.59 -2.60 7.16
CA GLY A 96 -4.68 -1.33 6.44
C GLY A 96 -4.17 -0.16 7.27
N HIS A 97 -4.68 -0.01 8.49
CA HIS A 97 -4.24 1.02 9.43
C HIS A 97 -2.77 0.90 9.84
N PHE A 98 -2.26 -0.31 10.07
CA PHE A 98 -0.84 -0.52 10.33
C PHE A 98 0.01 -0.04 9.16
N MET A 99 -0.36 -0.41 7.93
CA MET A 99 0.37 0.01 6.73
C MET A 99 0.29 1.52 6.48
N GLN A 100 -0.86 2.15 6.77
CA GLN A 100 -1.05 3.59 6.73
C GLN A 100 -0.13 4.34 7.71
N GLY A 101 0.22 3.76 8.86
CA GLY A 101 1.20 4.35 9.77
C GLY A 101 2.65 4.02 9.39
N PHE A 102 2.91 2.75 9.09
CA PHE A 102 4.25 2.22 8.89
C PHE A 102 4.93 2.75 7.64
N VAL A 103 4.28 2.67 6.47
CA VAL A 103 4.91 3.05 5.20
C VAL A 103 5.22 4.56 5.14
N PRO A 104 4.30 5.46 5.53
CA PRO A 104 4.60 6.89 5.62
C PRO A 104 5.68 7.20 6.65
N ALA A 105 5.77 6.48 7.78
CA ALA A 105 6.83 6.69 8.76
C ALA A 105 8.22 6.34 8.19
N ILE A 106 8.35 5.23 7.45
CA ILE A 106 9.62 4.87 6.79
C ILE A 106 9.96 5.88 5.69
N LEU A 107 8.98 6.31 4.90
CA LEU A 107 9.16 7.35 3.88
C LEU A 107 9.64 8.66 4.51
N ALA A 108 9.00 9.12 5.58
CA ALA A 108 9.39 10.33 6.31
C ALA A 108 10.81 10.20 6.88
N ARG A 109 11.14 9.07 7.51
CA ARG A 109 12.50 8.79 8.01
C ARG A 109 13.53 8.89 6.88
N GLU A 110 13.26 8.30 5.72
CA GLU A 110 14.19 8.35 4.60
C GLU A 110 14.39 9.79 4.07
N ILE A 111 13.31 10.58 3.99
CA ILE A 111 13.40 11.99 3.62
C ILE A 111 14.22 12.79 4.65
N LEU A 112 13.92 12.65 5.94
CA LEU A 112 14.56 13.41 7.02
C LEU A 112 16.07 13.13 7.10
N ILE A 113 16.47 11.87 6.97
CA ILE A 113 17.89 11.47 6.99
C ILE A 113 18.59 11.99 5.73
N ARG A 114 18.01 11.81 4.53
CA ARG A 114 18.64 12.23 3.27
C ARG A 114 18.69 13.75 3.09
N LYS A 115 17.79 14.49 3.74
CA LYS A 115 17.80 15.95 3.79
C LYS A 115 18.63 16.50 4.96
N ALA A 116 19.28 15.64 5.74
CA ALA A 116 20.07 16.00 6.92
C ALA A 116 19.29 16.86 7.93
N VAL A 117 17.97 16.69 7.99
CA VAL A 117 17.10 17.39 8.97
C VAL A 117 17.28 16.78 10.36
N VAL A 118 17.58 15.47 10.42
CA VAL A 118 17.90 14.74 11.65
C VAL A 118 19.22 14.00 11.43
N SER A 119 20.15 14.13 12.38
CA SER A 119 21.39 13.37 12.39
C SER A 119 21.10 11.90 12.75
N SER A 120 21.49 10.97 11.87
CA SER A 120 21.56 9.56 12.25
C SER A 120 22.92 9.33 12.92
N PRO A 121 22.97 8.74 14.13
CA PRO A 121 24.20 8.09 14.57
C PRO A 121 24.47 6.98 13.55
N GLY A 122 25.63 7.04 12.89
CA GLY A 122 26.11 5.98 12.00
C GLY A 122 26.46 4.73 12.78
#